data_AF-A0A498IKN5-F1
#
_entry.id   AF-A0A498IKN5-F1
#
_cell.length_a   1.000
_cell.length_b   1.000
_cell.length_c   1.000
_cell.angle_alpha   90.00
_cell.angle_beta   90.00
_cell.angle_gamma   90.00
#
_symmetry.space_group_name_H-M   'P 1'
#
loop_
_entity.id
_entity.type
_entity.pdbx_description
1 polymer ?
#
loop_
_entity_poly.entity_id
_entity_poly.type
_entity_poly.pdbx_seq_one_letter_code
_entity_poly.pdbx_strand_id
1 'polypeptide(L)'
;MASKRILKELKDLQKDPPTSCSAGPVAEDMFHWQATIMGPPDSPYAGGVFLVTIHFPPDYPFKPPKVAFRTKVFHPNINSNGSICLDILKEQWSPALTISKVLLSICSLLTDPNPDDPLVPEIAHMYKTDRAKYESTARSWTQNLVLDIKMGSCASKGKTKEDDYEDKIEFTGGNVHLITTTEAWDQKMEEAKKDGKVVIANFSATWCGPCKIIAPLYRELSEQYTSLMFLVVDVDELTDFSTSWDIKATPTFFFLRDGQQIDKLVGANKPELQKKIVSVVESIETCEK
;
A
#
# COMPACT_ATOMS: atom_id res chain seq x y z
N MET A 1 -26.69 11.87 3.11
CA MET A 1 -26.41 11.39 1.73
C MET A 1 -24.92 11.13 1.50
N ALA A 2 -24.03 12.04 1.91
CA ALA A 2 -22.58 11.87 1.85
C ALA A 2 -22.07 10.54 2.43
N SER A 3 -22.43 10.20 3.68
CA SER A 3 -21.96 8.96 4.32
C SER A 3 -22.36 7.69 3.54
N LYS A 4 -23.59 7.64 3.01
CA LYS A 4 -24.06 6.51 2.18
C LYS A 4 -23.26 6.39 0.89
N ARG A 5 -22.88 7.52 0.28
CA ARG A 5 -22.05 7.57 -0.92
C ARG A 5 -20.62 7.11 -0.61
N ILE A 6 -20.00 7.62 0.45
CA ILE A 6 -18.65 7.24 0.89
C ILE A 6 -18.58 5.74 1.21
N LEU A 7 -19.54 5.20 1.96
CA LEU A 7 -19.62 3.77 2.27
C LEU A 7 -19.78 2.92 1.01
N LYS A 8 -20.54 3.38 0.01
CA LYS A 8 -20.64 2.69 -1.27
C LYS A 8 -19.28 2.64 -1.98
N GLU A 9 -18.60 3.77 -2.08
CA GLU A 9 -17.28 3.82 -2.73
C GLU A 9 -16.23 2.99 -2.02
N LEU A 10 -16.27 2.91 -0.67
CA LEU A 10 -15.39 2.03 0.08
C LEU A 10 -15.60 0.57 -0.29
N LYS A 11 -16.86 0.13 -0.36
CA LYS A 11 -17.20 -1.24 -0.77
C LYS A 11 -16.78 -1.52 -2.21
N ASP A 12 -16.97 -0.55 -3.10
CA ASP A 12 -16.59 -0.68 -4.51
C ASP A 12 -15.06 -0.79 -4.64
N LEU A 13 -14.29 0.02 -3.90
CA LEU A 13 -12.81 -0.07 -3.84
C LEU A 13 -12.31 -1.39 -3.23
N GLN A 14 -12.97 -1.90 -2.20
CA GLN A 14 -12.62 -3.19 -1.60
C GLN A 14 -12.90 -4.35 -2.54
N LYS A 15 -13.96 -4.25 -3.35
CA LYS A 15 -14.36 -5.28 -4.32
C LYS A 15 -13.48 -5.27 -5.58
N ASP A 16 -13.09 -4.08 -6.02
CA ASP A 16 -12.33 -3.86 -7.26
C ASP A 16 -11.27 -2.77 -7.04
N PRO A 17 -10.16 -3.11 -6.35
CA PRO A 17 -9.11 -2.15 -6.06
C PRO A 17 -8.30 -1.83 -7.34
N PRO A 18 -7.95 -0.55 -7.58
CA PRO A 18 -7.06 -0.19 -8.69
C PRO A 18 -5.67 -0.85 -8.53
N THR A 19 -5.11 -1.37 -9.63
CA THR A 19 -3.92 -2.24 -9.69
C THR A 19 -2.65 -1.71 -9.00
N SER A 20 -2.61 -0.44 -8.62
CA SER A 20 -1.47 0.19 -7.96
C SER A 20 -1.85 1.17 -6.84
N CYS A 21 -3.12 1.19 -6.42
CA CYS A 21 -3.54 2.02 -5.30
C CYS A 21 -4.38 1.23 -4.30
N SER A 22 -4.25 1.58 -3.03
CA SER A 22 -5.20 1.21 -1.98
C SER A 22 -5.70 2.48 -1.29
N ALA A 23 -6.91 2.45 -0.76
CA ALA A 23 -7.45 3.56 0.02
C ALA A 23 -8.50 3.08 1.03
N GLY A 24 -8.58 3.75 2.16
CA GLY A 24 -9.56 3.46 3.20
C GLY A 24 -9.61 4.53 4.29
N PRO A 25 -10.62 4.46 5.18
CA PRO A 25 -10.77 5.39 6.29
C PRO A 25 -9.62 5.28 7.29
N VAL A 26 -9.23 6.43 7.85
CA VAL A 26 -8.25 6.51 8.93
C VAL A 26 -8.99 6.35 10.25
N ALA A 27 -8.70 5.26 10.95
CA ALA A 27 -9.37 4.90 12.20
C ALA A 27 -10.90 4.83 12.02
N GLU A 28 -11.66 5.59 12.80
CA GLU A 28 -13.14 5.58 12.78
C GLU A 28 -13.73 6.73 11.95
N ASP A 29 -12.89 7.63 11.43
CA ASP A 29 -13.36 8.78 10.64
C ASP A 29 -13.60 8.39 9.18
N MET A 30 -14.87 8.14 8.85
CA MET A 30 -15.29 7.82 7.49
C MET A 30 -15.07 8.97 6.49
N PHE A 31 -14.90 10.22 6.93
CA PHE A 31 -14.67 11.39 6.07
C PHE A 31 -13.18 11.73 5.91
N HIS A 32 -12.29 10.99 6.57
CA HIS A 32 -10.85 11.10 6.41
C HIS A 32 -10.29 9.75 5.94
N TRP A 33 -9.79 9.71 4.71
CA TRP A 33 -9.14 8.53 4.16
C TRP A 33 -7.65 8.75 3.96
N GLN A 34 -6.94 7.63 3.97
CA GLN A 34 -5.56 7.53 3.51
C GLN A 34 -5.54 6.60 2.31
N ALA A 35 -4.76 6.98 1.31
CA ALA A 35 -4.46 6.17 0.15
C ALA A 35 -2.96 5.95 0.04
N THR A 36 -2.60 4.79 -0.51
CA THR A 36 -1.23 4.45 -0.89
C THR A 36 -1.21 4.30 -2.39
N ILE A 37 -0.33 5.06 -3.06
CA ILE A 37 -0.10 4.99 -4.50
C ILE A 37 1.29 4.43 -4.73
N MET A 38 1.36 3.35 -5.49
CA MET A 38 2.64 2.82 -5.98
C MET A 38 3.06 3.63 -7.19
N GLY A 39 4.33 4.03 -7.23
CA GLY A 39 4.87 4.75 -8.37
C GLY A 39 4.74 3.92 -9.65
N PRO A 40 4.17 4.47 -10.74
CA PRO A 40 3.93 3.71 -11.96
C PRO A 40 5.22 3.09 -12.54
N PRO A 41 5.16 1.83 -13.03
CA PRO A 41 6.24 1.29 -13.85
C PRO A 41 6.41 2.20 -15.08
N ASP A 42 7.64 2.41 -15.52
CA ASP A 42 8.00 3.33 -16.62
C ASP A 42 7.94 4.83 -16.30
N SER A 43 7.82 5.20 -15.03
CA SER A 43 7.98 6.58 -14.55
C SER A 43 9.23 6.74 -13.69
N PRO A 44 9.77 7.96 -13.48
CA PRO A 44 10.84 8.19 -12.51
C PRO A 44 10.42 7.91 -11.06
N TYR A 45 9.13 7.63 -10.83
CA TYR A 45 8.56 7.29 -9.54
C TYR A 45 8.51 5.78 -9.27
N ALA A 46 8.89 4.94 -10.24
CA ALA A 46 8.85 3.49 -10.12
C ALA A 46 9.55 2.99 -8.84
N GLY A 47 8.90 2.08 -8.12
CA GLY A 47 9.37 1.56 -6.83
C GLY A 47 9.11 2.48 -5.63
N GLY A 48 8.65 3.71 -5.86
CA GLY A 48 8.22 4.64 -4.82
C GLY A 48 6.88 4.27 -4.19
N VAL A 49 6.67 4.69 -2.95
CA VAL A 49 5.40 4.57 -2.22
C VAL A 49 4.97 5.95 -1.76
N PHE A 50 3.81 6.38 -2.24
CA PHE A 50 3.32 7.71 -2.00
C PHE A 50 2.03 7.66 -1.17
N LEU A 51 2.11 8.24 0.03
CA LEU A 51 0.95 8.37 0.91
C LEU A 51 0.16 9.61 0.53
N VAL A 52 -1.14 9.45 0.36
CA VAL A 52 -2.09 10.49 -0.01
C VAL A 52 -3.18 10.56 1.05
N THR A 53 -3.57 11.77 1.45
CA THR A 53 -4.70 12.01 2.35
C THR A 53 -5.88 12.54 1.56
N ILE A 54 -7.08 12.09 1.92
CA ILE A 54 -8.34 12.43 1.25
C ILE A 54 -9.32 12.86 2.34
N HIS A 55 -9.85 14.08 2.25
CA HIS A 55 -10.87 14.59 3.15
C HIS A 55 -12.15 14.88 2.37
N PHE A 56 -13.22 14.20 2.72
CA PHE A 56 -14.52 14.40 2.09
C PHE A 56 -15.23 15.61 2.70
N PRO A 57 -15.84 16.49 1.89
CA PRO A 57 -16.65 17.57 2.43
C PRO A 57 -18.01 17.05 2.92
N PRO A 58 -18.71 17.78 3.81
CA PRO A 58 -20.03 17.37 4.32
C PRO A 58 -21.11 17.20 3.22
N ASP A 59 -20.96 17.91 2.11
CA ASP A 59 -21.84 17.90 0.94
C ASP A 59 -21.35 16.99 -0.20
N TYR A 60 -20.41 16.08 0.06
CA TYR A 60 -20.00 15.05 -0.90
C TYR A 60 -21.21 14.23 -1.40
N PRO A 61 -21.33 13.93 -2.71
CA PRO A 61 -20.37 14.15 -3.80
C PRO A 61 -20.58 15.44 -4.60
N PHE A 62 -21.35 16.41 -4.10
CA PHE A 62 -21.61 17.65 -4.84
C PHE A 62 -20.42 18.61 -4.84
N LYS A 63 -19.51 18.47 -3.87
CA LYS A 63 -18.17 19.08 -3.88
C LYS A 63 -17.08 18.00 -3.93
N PRO A 64 -15.93 18.29 -4.55
CA PRO A 64 -14.81 17.36 -4.61
C PRO A 64 -14.20 17.12 -3.22
N PRO A 65 -13.56 15.96 -3.01
CA PRO A 65 -12.74 15.73 -1.84
C PRO A 65 -11.46 16.58 -1.91
N LYS A 66 -10.93 16.99 -0.76
CA LYS A 66 -9.58 17.57 -0.68
C LYS A 66 -8.56 16.44 -0.67
N VAL A 67 -7.69 16.42 -1.67
CA VAL A 67 -6.66 15.38 -1.83
C VAL A 67 -5.28 16.01 -1.82
N ALA A 68 -4.37 15.45 -1.03
CA ALA A 68 -2.99 15.93 -0.94
C ALA A 68 -2.01 14.80 -0.67
N PHE A 69 -0.81 14.89 -1.24
CA PHE A 69 0.30 14.01 -0.88
C PHE A 69 0.82 14.33 0.53
N ARG A 70 1.02 13.30 1.33
CA ARG A 70 1.83 13.38 2.57
C ARG A 70 3.30 13.13 2.29
N THR A 71 3.58 12.18 1.38
CA THR A 71 4.93 11.94 0.88
C THR A 71 5.33 13.08 -0.05
N LYS A 72 6.52 13.67 0.13
CA LYS A 72 7.02 14.70 -0.80
C LYS A 72 7.24 14.09 -2.18
N VAL A 73 6.89 14.82 -3.25
CA VAL A 73 7.07 14.35 -4.64
C VAL A 73 7.72 15.47 -5.45
N PHE A 74 8.75 15.14 -6.22
CA PHE A 74 9.37 16.08 -7.15
C PHE A 74 8.60 16.06 -8.47
N HIS A 75 7.57 16.89 -8.60
CA HIS A 75 6.64 16.85 -9.75
C HIS A 75 6.12 18.27 -10.08
N PRO A 76 5.94 18.65 -11.36
CA PRO A 76 5.53 20.02 -11.73
C PRO A 76 4.10 20.38 -11.25
N ASN A 77 3.19 19.40 -11.16
CA ASN A 77 1.81 19.60 -10.70
C ASN A 77 1.59 19.28 -9.21
N ILE A 78 2.66 19.01 -8.43
CA ILE A 78 2.55 18.72 -6.98
C ILE A 78 3.51 19.66 -6.24
N ASN A 79 2.99 20.49 -5.34
CA ASN A 79 3.83 21.42 -4.59
C ASN A 79 4.42 20.78 -3.31
N SER A 80 5.28 21.52 -2.61
CA SER A 80 5.94 21.07 -1.38
C SER A 80 4.99 20.77 -0.21
N ASN A 81 3.78 21.34 -0.23
CA ASN A 81 2.70 21.07 0.73
C ASN A 81 1.85 19.86 0.32
N GLY A 82 2.20 19.19 -0.78
CA GLY A 82 1.49 18.03 -1.31
C GLY A 82 0.19 18.35 -2.05
N SER A 83 -0.12 19.63 -2.30
CA SER A 83 -1.28 19.99 -3.11
C SER A 83 -1.09 19.55 -4.55
N ILE A 84 -2.17 19.10 -5.19
CA ILE A 84 -2.17 18.56 -6.55
C ILE A 84 -2.92 19.53 -7.46
N CYS A 85 -2.34 19.90 -8.61
CA CYS A 85 -3.13 20.51 -9.68
C CYS A 85 -3.68 19.42 -10.57
N LEU A 86 -4.97 19.15 -10.39
CA LEU A 86 -5.75 18.22 -11.18
C LEU A 86 -7.16 18.81 -11.30
N ASP A 87 -7.59 19.08 -12.51
CA ASP A 87 -8.85 19.74 -12.86
C ASP A 87 -10.09 19.01 -12.31
N ILE A 88 -10.05 17.67 -12.27
CA ILE A 88 -11.13 16.86 -11.69
C ILE A 88 -11.29 17.05 -10.18
N LEU A 89 -10.31 17.64 -9.49
CA LEU A 89 -10.44 18.04 -8.07
C LEU A 89 -10.95 19.48 -7.90
N LYS A 90 -11.27 20.16 -9.00
CA LYS A 90 -11.68 21.56 -9.06
C LYS A 90 -12.87 21.71 -10.03
N GLU A 91 -12.68 22.39 -11.15
CA GLU A 91 -13.72 22.77 -12.10
C GLU A 91 -14.29 21.61 -12.92
N GLN A 92 -13.54 20.52 -13.14
CA GLN A 92 -14.02 19.31 -13.83
C GLN A 92 -14.57 18.25 -12.87
N TRP A 93 -14.74 18.58 -11.58
CA TRP A 93 -15.39 17.66 -10.66
C TRP A 93 -16.84 17.41 -11.06
N SER A 94 -17.19 16.13 -11.18
CA SER A 94 -18.57 15.68 -11.35
C SER A 94 -18.96 14.76 -10.20
N PRO A 95 -20.19 14.87 -9.66
CA PRO A 95 -20.70 13.91 -8.67
C PRO A 95 -20.66 12.45 -9.14
N ALA A 96 -20.49 12.17 -10.43
CA ALA A 96 -20.33 10.82 -10.98
C ALA A 96 -18.89 10.26 -10.87
N LEU A 97 -17.90 11.10 -10.56
CA LEU A 97 -16.52 10.66 -10.31
C LEU A 97 -16.41 9.95 -8.97
N THR A 98 -15.51 8.96 -8.90
CA THR A 98 -15.24 8.16 -7.69
C THR A 98 -13.80 8.35 -7.24
N ILE A 99 -13.49 8.01 -5.99
CA ILE A 99 -12.13 8.00 -5.45
C ILE A 99 -11.23 7.06 -6.26
N SER A 100 -11.74 5.92 -6.73
CA SER A 100 -10.97 5.06 -7.64
C SER A 100 -10.52 5.82 -8.90
N LYS A 101 -11.43 6.56 -9.55
CA LYS A 101 -11.07 7.40 -10.71
C LYS A 101 -10.09 8.52 -10.35
N VAL A 102 -10.25 9.16 -9.19
CA VAL A 102 -9.31 10.19 -8.70
C VAL A 102 -7.90 9.60 -8.53
N LEU A 103 -7.77 8.43 -7.89
CA LEU A 103 -6.48 7.77 -7.70
C LEU A 103 -5.85 7.36 -9.03
N LEU A 104 -6.63 6.83 -9.97
CA LEU A 104 -6.17 6.51 -11.32
C LEU A 104 -5.70 7.75 -12.08
N SER A 105 -6.40 8.88 -11.95
CA SER A 105 -5.97 10.15 -12.54
C SER A 105 -4.68 10.68 -11.90
N ILE A 106 -4.46 10.47 -10.60
CA ILE A 106 -3.18 10.81 -9.95
C ILE A 106 -2.05 9.91 -10.46
N CYS A 107 -2.28 8.59 -10.63
CA CYS A 107 -1.32 7.70 -11.26
C CYS A 107 -0.96 8.15 -12.68
N SER A 108 -1.97 8.50 -13.49
CA SER A 108 -1.75 9.04 -14.84
C SER A 108 -0.94 10.33 -14.80
N LEU A 109 -1.19 11.22 -13.83
CA LEU A 109 -0.44 12.46 -13.67
C LEU A 109 1.03 12.20 -13.33
N LEU A 110 1.33 11.18 -12.51
CA LEU A 110 2.71 10.78 -12.22
C LEU A 110 3.43 10.23 -13.46
N THR A 111 2.72 9.52 -14.34
CA THR A 111 3.29 9.03 -15.61
C THR A 111 3.49 10.17 -16.61
N ASP A 112 2.47 11.02 -16.76
CA ASP A 112 2.39 12.08 -17.75
C ASP A 112 2.13 13.44 -17.07
N PRO A 113 3.19 14.13 -16.60
CA PRO A 113 3.05 15.46 -16.01
C PRO A 113 2.46 16.48 -16.99
N ASN A 114 1.71 17.46 -16.47
CA ASN A 114 1.18 18.58 -17.25
C ASN A 114 2.02 19.85 -17.03
N PRO A 115 3.03 20.14 -17.89
CA PRO A 115 3.90 21.29 -17.70
C PRO A 115 3.27 22.62 -18.16
N ASP A 116 2.06 22.62 -18.73
CA ASP A 116 1.35 23.83 -19.18
C ASP A 116 0.47 24.44 -18.07
N ASP A 117 0.10 23.64 -17.06
CA ASP A 117 -0.57 24.11 -15.84
C ASP A 117 0.18 23.66 -14.55
N PRO A 118 1.41 24.13 -14.32
CA PRO A 118 2.22 23.67 -13.20
C PRO A 118 1.91 24.40 -11.89
N LEU A 119 2.01 23.68 -10.76
CA LEU A 119 2.11 24.31 -9.44
C LEU A 119 3.54 24.76 -9.12
N VAL A 120 4.53 24.13 -9.74
CA VAL A 120 5.95 24.40 -9.53
C VAL A 120 6.59 24.72 -10.89
N PRO A 121 6.60 26.01 -11.30
CA PRO A 121 7.08 26.44 -12.61
C PRO A 121 8.53 26.01 -12.90
N GLU A 122 9.38 25.95 -11.88
CA GLU A 122 10.79 25.57 -12.02
C GLU A 122 10.95 24.11 -12.42
N ILE A 123 10.15 23.21 -11.83
CA ILE A 123 10.14 21.78 -12.18
C ILE A 123 9.55 21.60 -13.58
N ALA A 124 8.50 22.36 -13.93
CA ALA A 124 7.90 22.33 -15.26
C ALA A 124 8.85 22.82 -16.35
N HIS A 125 9.62 23.87 -16.06
CA HIS A 125 10.67 24.35 -16.95
C HIS A 125 11.73 23.27 -17.16
N MET A 126 12.24 22.66 -16.08
CA MET A 126 13.17 21.53 -16.17
C MET A 126 12.61 20.37 -16.99
N TYR A 127 11.35 19.99 -16.76
CA TYR A 127 10.67 18.92 -17.52
C TYR A 127 10.59 19.22 -19.04
N LYS A 128 10.42 20.50 -19.40
CA LYS A 128 10.34 20.98 -20.79
C LYS A 128 11.71 21.12 -21.45
N THR A 129 12.74 21.58 -20.72
CA THR A 129 14.04 21.92 -21.30
C THR A 129 15.12 20.83 -21.14
N ASP A 130 15.03 20.01 -20.09
CA ASP A 130 16.02 18.98 -19.75
C ASP A 130 15.33 17.77 -19.09
N ARG A 131 14.73 16.92 -19.93
CA ARG A 131 13.98 15.74 -19.47
C ARG A 131 14.84 14.76 -18.67
N ALA A 132 16.09 14.56 -19.09
CA ALA A 132 17.01 13.64 -18.42
C ALA A 132 17.35 14.10 -17.00
N LYS A 133 17.58 15.40 -16.80
CA LYS A 133 17.79 15.97 -15.46
C LYS A 133 16.53 15.90 -14.59
N TYR A 134 15.36 16.18 -15.15
CA TYR A 134 14.10 16.00 -14.44
C TYR A 134 13.94 14.56 -13.95
N GLU A 135 14.09 13.57 -14.84
CA GLU A 135 13.90 12.16 -14.49
C GLU A 135 14.91 11.67 -13.47
N SER A 136 16.20 12.01 -13.63
CA SER A 136 17.24 11.64 -12.66
C SER A 136 16.99 12.27 -11.28
N THR A 137 16.55 13.53 -11.23
CA THR A 137 16.20 14.21 -9.97
C THR A 137 14.98 13.56 -9.31
N ALA A 138 13.92 13.30 -10.08
CA ALA A 138 12.71 12.65 -9.58
C ALA A 138 12.98 11.21 -9.08
N ARG A 139 13.82 10.44 -9.78
CA ARG A 139 14.28 9.11 -9.33
C ARG A 139 15.05 9.20 -8.03
N SER A 140 16.01 10.13 -7.93
CA SER A 140 16.78 10.33 -6.69
C SER A 140 15.89 10.70 -5.50
N TRP A 141 14.93 11.61 -5.70
CA TRP A 141 13.93 11.94 -4.68
C TRP A 141 13.13 10.72 -4.25
N THR A 142 12.65 9.92 -5.23
CA THR A 142 11.88 8.72 -4.97
C THR A 142 12.68 7.68 -4.17
N GLN A 143 13.95 7.47 -4.52
CA GLN A 143 14.85 6.54 -3.81
C GLN A 143 15.19 7.02 -2.39
N ASN A 144 15.44 8.31 -2.21
CA ASN A 144 15.73 8.88 -0.88
C ASN A 144 14.55 8.72 0.08
N LEU A 145 13.31 8.85 -0.41
CA LEU A 145 12.12 8.60 0.41
C LEU A 145 12.03 7.14 0.87
N VAL A 146 12.43 6.19 0.01
CA VAL A 146 12.49 4.77 0.38
C VAL A 146 13.56 4.53 1.46
N LEU A 147 14.67 5.25 1.41
CA LEU A 147 15.72 5.20 2.43
C LEU A 147 15.29 5.84 3.76
N ASP A 148 14.58 6.97 3.72
CA ASP A 148 14.06 7.62 4.93
C ASP A 148 13.01 6.77 5.64
N ILE A 149 12.18 6.03 4.90
CA ILE A 149 11.25 5.03 5.46
C ILE A 149 12.03 3.89 6.15
N LYS A 150 13.21 3.51 5.62
CA LYS A 150 14.07 2.50 6.24
C LYS A 150 14.79 3.04 7.50
N MET A 151 15.23 4.30 7.48
CA MET A 151 15.93 4.94 8.61
C MET A 151 14.99 5.36 9.76
N GLY A 152 13.73 5.66 9.48
CA GLY A 152 12.71 5.95 10.50
C GLY A 152 12.34 4.77 11.41
N SER A 153 12.86 3.57 11.13
CA SER A 153 12.60 2.34 11.89
C SER A 153 13.79 1.84 12.70
N CYS A 154 14.96 2.52 12.68
CA CYS A 154 16.12 2.03 13.42
C CYS A 154 17.08 3.14 13.84
N ALA A 155 16.98 3.56 15.11
CA ALA A 155 18.12 4.16 15.80
C ALA A 155 19.05 3.03 16.25
N SER A 156 20.02 2.66 15.41
CA SER A 156 21.22 1.90 15.79
C SER A 156 22.30 2.09 14.72
N LYS A 157 23.47 2.56 15.13
CA LYS A 157 24.61 2.89 14.27
C LYS A 157 25.19 1.64 13.59
N GLY A 158 25.56 1.79 12.32
CA GLY A 158 26.53 0.90 11.65
C GLY A 158 26.75 1.31 10.19
N LYS A 159 27.89 1.96 9.90
CA LYS A 159 28.41 2.13 8.53
C LYS A 159 28.98 0.79 8.06
N THR A 160 28.69 0.36 6.82
CA THR A 160 29.68 0.29 5.72
C THR A 160 29.10 -0.23 4.39
N LYS A 161 29.54 0.46 3.32
CA LYS A 161 29.89 0.05 1.95
C LYS A 161 28.82 -0.54 1.01
N GLU A 162 28.68 0.18 -0.11
CA GLU A 162 28.05 -0.20 -1.37
C GLU A 162 28.78 -1.41 -1.97
N ASP A 163 28.02 -2.46 -2.29
CA ASP A 163 28.38 -3.45 -3.31
C ASP A 163 27.09 -3.83 -4.07
N ASP A 164 27.23 -3.84 -5.38
CA ASP A 164 26.23 -4.17 -6.41
C ASP A 164 25.80 -5.64 -6.26
N TYR A 165 24.61 -5.89 -5.73
CA TYR A 165 24.01 -7.23 -5.70
C TYR A 165 22.49 -7.11 -5.93
N GLU A 166 22.00 -7.78 -6.98
CA GLU A 166 20.58 -8.09 -7.16
C GLU A 166 20.12 -8.91 -5.95
N ASP A 167 19.63 -8.20 -4.94
CA ASP A 167 19.16 -8.77 -3.69
C ASP A 167 17.85 -9.54 -3.99
N LYS A 168 17.96 -10.87 -4.10
CA LYS A 168 16.80 -11.77 -4.06
C LYS A 168 16.14 -11.58 -2.70
N ILE A 169 15.16 -10.69 -2.62
CA ILE A 169 14.36 -10.48 -1.41
C ILE A 169 13.69 -11.79 -1.08
N GLU A 170 14.17 -12.45 -0.02
CA GLU A 170 13.88 -13.87 0.15
C GLU A 170 12.47 -14.19 0.64
N PHE A 171 11.56 -13.28 1.03
CA PHE A 171 10.23 -13.57 1.64
C PHE A 171 10.17 -14.53 2.86
N THR A 172 11.13 -15.44 3.03
CA THR A 172 11.34 -16.39 4.12
C THR A 172 12.38 -15.80 5.07
N GLY A 173 12.07 -15.73 6.35
CA GLY A 173 12.95 -15.18 7.38
C GLY A 173 12.15 -14.75 8.61
N GLY A 174 12.78 -14.72 9.77
CA GLY A 174 12.06 -14.73 11.05
C GLY A 174 11.25 -16.02 11.21
N ASN A 175 10.02 -15.90 11.70
CA ASN A 175 9.08 -17.03 11.88
C ASN A 175 8.03 -17.11 10.75
N VAL A 176 8.37 -16.64 9.54
CA VAL A 176 7.49 -16.69 8.37
C VAL A 176 7.67 -18.00 7.61
N HIS A 177 6.59 -18.74 7.36
CA HIS A 177 6.59 -19.96 6.56
C HIS A 177 6.12 -19.68 5.12
N LEU A 178 6.92 -20.10 4.14
CA LEU A 178 6.55 -20.04 2.73
C LEU A 178 5.64 -21.21 2.35
N ILE A 179 4.59 -20.91 1.60
CA ILE A 179 3.58 -21.84 1.11
C ILE A 179 3.56 -21.76 -0.42
N THR A 180 3.99 -22.85 -1.06
CA THR A 180 4.00 -23.01 -2.52
C THR A 180 3.14 -24.18 -3.00
N THR A 181 2.54 -24.95 -2.09
CA THR A 181 1.60 -26.03 -2.43
C THR A 181 0.38 -26.03 -1.52
N THR A 182 -0.72 -26.61 -2.00
CA THR A 182 -1.98 -26.75 -1.24
C THR A 182 -1.81 -27.67 -0.05
N GLU A 183 -0.96 -28.69 -0.15
CA GLU A 183 -0.67 -29.61 0.96
C GLU A 183 0.07 -28.89 2.09
N ALA A 184 1.03 -28.01 1.74
CA ALA A 184 1.74 -27.19 2.72
C ALA A 184 0.80 -26.19 3.43
N TRP A 185 -0.15 -25.62 2.68
CA TRP A 185 -1.22 -24.79 3.24
C TRP A 185 -2.06 -25.59 4.24
N ASP A 186 -2.62 -26.72 3.82
CA ASP A 186 -3.50 -27.55 4.66
C ASP A 186 -2.78 -28.03 5.93
N GLN A 187 -1.52 -28.44 5.81
CA GLN A 187 -0.69 -28.82 6.95
C GLN A 187 -0.54 -27.68 7.96
N LYS A 188 -0.27 -26.46 7.49
CA LYS A 188 -0.10 -25.29 8.37
C LYS A 188 -1.41 -24.83 8.99
N MET A 189 -2.53 -24.96 8.27
CA MET A 189 -3.85 -24.67 8.82
C MET A 189 -4.25 -25.65 9.93
N GLU A 190 -3.98 -26.94 9.77
CA GLU A 190 -4.20 -27.94 10.83
C GLU A 190 -3.27 -27.74 12.03
N GLU A 191 -1.99 -27.40 11.79
CA GLU A 191 -1.04 -27.03 12.85
C GLU A 191 -1.53 -25.81 13.65
N ALA A 192 -1.94 -24.74 12.96
CA ALA A 192 -2.45 -23.54 13.61
C ALA A 192 -3.70 -23.82 14.45
N LYS A 193 -4.62 -24.64 13.92
CA LYS A 193 -5.85 -25.03 14.62
C LYS A 193 -5.56 -25.87 15.86
N LYS A 194 -4.64 -26.82 15.77
CA LYS A 194 -4.20 -27.65 16.91
C LYS A 194 -3.57 -26.78 18.00
N ASP A 195 -2.77 -25.79 17.62
CA ASP A 195 -2.04 -24.92 18.53
C ASP A 195 -2.85 -23.68 18.97
N GLY A 196 -4.09 -23.53 18.50
CA GLY A 196 -4.95 -22.38 18.79
C GLY A 196 -4.43 -21.04 18.23
N LYS A 197 -3.55 -21.08 17.22
CA LYS A 197 -2.94 -19.88 16.65
C LYS A 197 -3.83 -19.23 15.59
N VAL A 198 -3.87 -17.90 15.62
CA VAL A 198 -4.38 -17.13 14.48
C VAL A 198 -3.31 -17.07 13.39
N VAL A 199 -3.72 -17.37 12.16
CA VAL A 199 -2.86 -17.34 10.99
C VAL A 199 -2.95 -15.97 10.33
N ILE A 200 -1.80 -15.37 10.06
CA ILE A 200 -1.64 -14.21 9.20
C ILE A 200 -1.09 -14.75 7.88
N ALA A 201 -1.88 -14.74 6.82
CA ALA A 201 -1.49 -15.27 5.51
C ALA A 201 -1.29 -14.12 4.51
N ASN A 202 -0.07 -13.92 4.03
CA ASN A 202 0.29 -12.92 3.04
C ASN A 202 0.39 -13.55 1.65
N PHE A 203 -0.64 -13.35 0.82
CA PHE A 203 -0.60 -13.70 -0.60
C PHE A 203 0.26 -12.68 -1.35
N SER A 204 1.41 -13.14 -1.83
CA SER A 204 2.51 -12.31 -2.28
C SER A 204 3.11 -12.84 -3.57
N ALA A 205 3.76 -11.96 -4.34
CA ALA A 205 4.49 -12.33 -5.55
C ALA A 205 5.93 -11.79 -5.49
N THR A 206 6.89 -12.58 -5.98
CA THR A 206 8.31 -12.23 -5.89
C THR A 206 8.70 -11.06 -6.76
N TRP A 207 7.96 -10.82 -7.85
CA TRP A 207 8.13 -9.68 -8.74
C TRP A 207 7.36 -8.43 -8.28
N CYS A 208 6.53 -8.53 -7.23
CA CYS A 208 5.69 -7.42 -6.78
C CYS A 208 6.46 -6.45 -5.85
N GLY A 209 6.62 -5.21 -6.31
CA GLY A 209 7.26 -4.12 -5.53
C GLY A 209 6.63 -3.88 -4.14
N PRO A 210 5.31 -3.68 -4.03
CA PRO A 210 4.61 -3.61 -2.73
C PRO A 210 4.93 -4.77 -1.78
N CYS A 211 4.98 -6.00 -2.30
CA CYS A 211 5.30 -7.20 -1.52
C CYS A 211 6.72 -7.13 -0.95
N LYS A 212 7.70 -6.75 -1.77
CA LYS A 212 9.09 -6.53 -1.36
C LYS A 212 9.23 -5.48 -0.25
N ILE A 213 8.42 -4.44 -0.29
CA ILE A 213 8.49 -3.31 0.65
C ILE A 213 7.92 -3.66 2.02
N ILE A 214 6.87 -4.48 2.08
CA ILE A 214 6.25 -4.89 3.34
C ILE A 214 6.92 -6.11 3.97
N ALA A 215 7.62 -6.92 3.18
CA ALA A 215 8.28 -8.14 3.65
C ALA A 215 9.19 -7.95 4.88
N PRO A 216 10.05 -6.92 4.99
CA PRO A 216 10.87 -6.73 6.20
C PRO A 216 10.05 -6.53 7.47
N LEU A 217 9.01 -5.69 7.41
CA LEU A 217 8.10 -5.48 8.53
C LEU A 217 7.34 -6.77 8.87
N TYR A 218 6.89 -7.50 7.85
CA TYR A 218 6.18 -8.75 8.06
C TYR A 218 7.04 -9.80 8.80
N ARG A 219 8.32 -9.88 8.46
CA ARG A 219 9.29 -10.73 9.16
C ARG A 219 9.49 -10.27 10.61
N GLU A 220 9.71 -8.98 10.85
CA GLU A 220 9.86 -8.42 12.21
C GLU A 220 8.63 -8.71 13.09
N LEU A 221 7.42 -8.55 12.52
CA LEU A 221 6.17 -8.88 13.22
C LEU A 221 6.05 -10.37 13.54
N SER A 222 6.55 -11.24 12.66
CA SER A 222 6.58 -12.70 12.93
C SER A 222 7.50 -13.09 14.08
N GLU A 223 8.58 -12.33 14.29
CA GLU A 223 9.50 -12.53 15.40
C GLU A 223 8.92 -11.97 16.70
N GLN A 224 8.24 -10.83 16.62
CA GLN A 224 7.62 -10.18 17.77
C GLN A 224 6.41 -10.95 18.31
N TYR A 225 5.55 -11.48 17.43
CA TYR A 225 4.27 -12.09 17.81
C TYR A 225 4.28 -13.60 17.59
N THR A 226 5.08 -14.32 18.38
CA THR A 226 5.26 -15.78 18.27
C THR A 226 4.01 -16.60 18.60
N SER A 227 3.01 -15.99 19.24
CA SER A 227 1.68 -16.57 19.49
C SER A 227 0.83 -16.68 18.22
N LEU A 228 1.18 -15.95 17.15
CA LEU A 228 0.55 -16.03 15.84
C LEU A 228 1.36 -16.95 14.91
N MET A 229 0.73 -17.37 13.81
CA MET A 229 1.42 -18.07 12.72
C MET A 229 1.48 -17.17 11.49
N PHE A 230 2.68 -16.92 10.96
CA PHE A 230 2.86 -16.07 9.78
C PHE A 230 3.18 -16.93 8.56
N LEU A 231 2.35 -16.80 7.53
CA LEU A 231 2.52 -17.49 6.25
C LEU A 231 2.74 -16.47 5.13
N VAL A 232 3.55 -16.84 4.15
CA VAL A 232 3.60 -16.20 2.82
C VAL A 232 3.14 -17.23 1.81
N VAL A 233 2.08 -16.92 1.07
CA VAL A 233 1.56 -17.74 -0.01
C VAL A 233 2.07 -17.17 -1.33
N ASP A 234 2.81 -17.98 -2.08
CA ASP A 234 3.29 -17.59 -3.41
C ASP A 234 2.16 -17.71 -4.42
N VAL A 235 1.68 -16.57 -4.94
CA VAL A 235 0.55 -16.57 -5.87
C VAL A 235 0.89 -17.12 -7.25
N ASP A 236 2.17 -17.13 -7.63
CA ASP A 236 2.61 -17.64 -8.93
C ASP A 236 2.61 -19.18 -8.89
N GLU A 237 3.13 -19.77 -7.82
CA GLU A 237 3.13 -21.23 -7.61
C GLU A 237 1.72 -21.78 -7.33
N LEU A 238 0.86 -21.01 -6.66
CA LEU A 238 -0.49 -21.40 -6.26
C LEU A 238 -1.58 -20.59 -6.99
N THR A 239 -1.54 -20.56 -8.32
CA THR A 239 -2.43 -19.72 -9.14
C THR A 239 -3.92 -20.05 -8.95
N ASP A 240 -4.33 -21.31 -9.08
CA ASP A 240 -5.75 -21.72 -8.95
C ASP A 240 -6.27 -21.53 -7.52
N PHE A 241 -5.42 -21.86 -6.54
CA PHE A 241 -5.71 -21.64 -5.14
C PHE A 241 -5.89 -20.14 -4.84
N SER A 242 -4.97 -19.29 -5.29
CA SER A 242 -5.08 -17.83 -5.15
C SER A 242 -6.34 -17.28 -5.84
N THR A 243 -6.72 -17.85 -6.98
CA THR A 243 -7.99 -17.50 -7.65
C THR A 243 -9.20 -17.87 -6.80
N SER A 244 -9.20 -19.05 -6.15
CA SER A 244 -10.29 -19.47 -5.26
C SER A 244 -10.44 -18.57 -4.02
N TRP A 245 -9.37 -17.88 -3.62
CA TRP A 245 -9.33 -16.89 -2.54
C TRP A 245 -9.65 -15.45 -2.99
N ASP A 246 -10.06 -15.24 -4.24
CA ASP A 246 -10.37 -13.94 -4.84
C ASP A 246 -9.21 -12.94 -4.69
N ILE A 247 -7.98 -13.41 -4.94
CA ILE A 247 -6.79 -12.57 -4.95
C ILE A 247 -6.74 -11.73 -6.23
N LYS A 248 -6.98 -10.42 -6.09
CA LYS A 248 -6.94 -9.44 -7.20
C LYS A 248 -5.74 -8.50 -7.18
N ALA A 249 -5.04 -8.46 -6.05
CA ALA A 249 -3.87 -7.61 -5.85
C ALA A 249 -2.94 -8.24 -4.82
N THR A 250 -1.64 -8.02 -4.98
CA THR A 250 -0.62 -8.43 -3.99
C THR A 250 0.11 -7.21 -3.44
N PRO A 251 0.49 -7.19 -2.15
CA PRO A 251 0.18 -8.22 -1.16
C PRO A 251 -1.29 -8.17 -0.74
N THR A 252 -1.88 -9.32 -0.45
CA THR A 252 -3.17 -9.40 0.26
C THR A 252 -3.00 -10.25 1.50
N PHE A 253 -3.35 -9.71 2.66
CA PHE A 253 -3.28 -10.36 3.94
C PHE A 253 -4.64 -10.87 4.37
N PHE A 254 -4.72 -12.11 4.80
CA PHE A 254 -5.87 -12.68 5.50
C PHE A 254 -5.49 -13.02 6.93
N PHE A 255 -6.43 -12.74 7.83
CA PHE A 255 -6.34 -13.10 9.24
C PHE A 255 -7.33 -14.22 9.46
N LEU A 256 -6.84 -15.40 9.87
CA LEU A 256 -7.64 -16.62 9.95
C LEU A 256 -7.61 -17.21 11.36
N ARG A 257 -8.79 -17.52 11.91
CA ARG A 257 -8.93 -18.27 13.17
C ARG A 257 -9.79 -19.50 12.88
N ASP A 258 -9.31 -20.69 13.25
CA ASP A 258 -9.99 -21.97 12.98
C ASP A 258 -10.39 -22.18 11.51
N GLY A 259 -9.54 -21.71 10.59
CA GLY A 259 -9.79 -21.77 9.14
C GLY A 259 -10.78 -20.73 8.60
N GLN A 260 -11.37 -19.90 9.46
CA GLN A 260 -12.29 -18.84 9.05
C GLN A 260 -11.61 -17.48 8.97
N GLN A 261 -11.93 -16.73 7.92
CA GLN A 261 -11.48 -15.35 7.77
C GLN A 261 -12.15 -14.44 8.81
N ILE A 262 -11.32 -13.80 9.64
CA ILE A 262 -11.76 -12.80 10.63
C ILE A 262 -11.42 -11.37 10.20
N ASP A 263 -10.40 -11.17 9.36
CA ASP A 263 -10.04 -9.86 8.80
C ASP A 263 -9.28 -10.02 7.46
N LYS A 264 -9.20 -8.95 6.67
CA LYS A 264 -8.46 -8.86 5.40
C LYS A 264 -7.83 -7.48 5.27
N LEU A 265 -6.64 -7.43 4.66
CA LEU A 265 -5.98 -6.20 4.26
C LEU A 265 -5.42 -6.35 2.84
N VAL A 266 -5.71 -5.40 1.96
CA VAL A 266 -5.20 -5.39 0.58
C VAL A 266 -4.17 -4.27 0.42
N GLY A 267 -3.02 -4.60 -0.15
CA GLY A 267 -1.92 -3.69 -0.42
C GLY A 267 -0.94 -3.55 0.74
N ALA A 268 0.18 -2.89 0.46
CA ALA A 268 1.32 -2.75 1.39
C ALA A 268 1.14 -1.60 2.40
N ASN A 269 0.04 -1.60 3.16
CA ASN A 269 -0.23 -0.60 4.20
C ASN A 269 0.41 -0.99 5.54
N LYS A 270 1.65 -0.53 5.80
CA LYS A 270 2.42 -0.87 7.01
C LYS A 270 1.71 -0.53 8.34
N PRO A 271 1.23 0.72 8.57
CA PRO A 271 0.55 1.05 9.83
C PRO A 271 -0.74 0.26 10.06
N GLU A 272 -1.52 0.03 9.00
CA GLU A 272 -2.78 -0.72 9.12
C GLU A 272 -2.52 -2.20 9.40
N LEU A 273 -1.50 -2.80 8.78
CA LEU A 273 -1.09 -4.17 9.07
C LEU A 273 -0.69 -4.33 10.54
N GLN A 274 0.16 -3.44 11.06
CA GLN A 274 0.56 -3.44 12.48
C GLN A 274 -0.64 -3.29 13.40
N LYS A 275 -1.53 -2.33 13.11
CA LYS A 275 -2.74 -2.08 13.91
C LYS A 275 -3.65 -3.32 13.96
N LYS A 276 -3.89 -3.97 12.82
CA LYS A 276 -4.73 -5.18 12.74
C LYS A 276 -4.11 -6.34 13.52
N ILE A 277 -2.79 -6.55 13.42
CA ILE A 277 -2.07 -7.58 14.19
C ILE A 277 -2.20 -7.32 15.70
N VAL A 278 -1.97 -6.09 16.17
CA VAL A 278 -2.13 -5.73 17.59
C VAL A 278 -3.55 -6.03 18.07
N SER A 279 -4.57 -5.61 17.31
CA SER A 279 -5.97 -5.86 17.65
C SER A 279 -6.30 -7.36 17.73
N VAL A 280 -5.70 -8.19 16.85
CA VAL A 280 -5.85 -9.64 16.90
C VAL A 280 -5.22 -10.21 18.16
N VAL A 281 -4.01 -9.78 18.53
CA VAL A 281 -3.31 -10.24 19.74
C VAL A 281 -4.12 -9.88 21.00
N GLU A 282 -4.58 -8.63 21.10
CA GLU A 282 -5.43 -8.18 22.21
C GLU A 282 -6.71 -9.03 22.33
N SER A 283 -7.31 -9.40 21.19
CA SER A 283 -8.52 -10.26 21.19
C SER A 283 -8.27 -11.67 21.73
N ILE A 284 -7.04 -12.20 21.55
CA ILE A 284 -6.64 -13.51 22.05
C ILE A 284 -6.50 -13.44 23.58
N GLU A 285 -5.80 -12.41 24.08
CA GLU A 285 -5.56 -12.22 25.51
C GLU A 285 -6.85 -11.98 26.32
N THR A 286 -7.87 -11.36 25.72
CA THR A 286 -9.19 -11.19 26.36
C THR A 286 -10.03 -12.46 26.40
N CYS A 287 -9.76 -13.45 25.55
CA CYS A 287 -10.48 -14.74 25.56
C CYS A 287 -9.91 -15.72 26.59
N GLU A 288 -8.70 -15.48 27.10
CA GLU A 288 -8.02 -16.34 28.09
C GLU A 288 -8.27 -15.91 29.55
N LYS A 289 -9.00 -14.82 29.79
CA LYS A 289 -9.43 -14.34 31.12
C LYS A 289 -10.91 -14.65 31.37
#